data_AF-A9FA01-F1
#
_entry.id   AF-A9FA01-F1
#
_cell.length_a   1.000
_cell.length_b   1.000
_cell.length_c   1.000
_cell.angle_alpha   90.00
_cell.angle_beta   90.00
_cell.angle_gamma   90.00
#
_symmetry.space_group_name_H-M   'P 1'
#
loop_
_entity.id
_entity.type
_entity.pdbx_description
1 polymer ?
#
loop_
_entity_poly.entity_id
_entity_poly.type
_entity_poly.pdbx_seq_one_letter_code
_entity_poly.pdbx_strand_id
1 'polypeptide(L)'
;MDNRMNPERAAGTAEPEHQGPRPVPYTYHDGREDYLHVGRREGAAPDQPEALVPPSEGVTSPAQAVSPPPEAASAAAAPIASPPEATALPPEATALPPAATPGSPWATPRAAAQRPRQAIRMSEIVTRGLRTGAVLTAATMCTMMAASTLKRGSPWAAMNAMAAAVGLGGRRAKDRFDPVATPAGIAALAGGLLVWGIGYEKALDAAGRRGGALTGALSALGGFLLDDLVLPNRLMKGFRDTMGVAGTVGKYVALGVASAVAPR
;
A
#
# COMPACT_ATOMS: atom_id res chain seq x y z
N MET A 1 -0.50 -49.94 -50.86
CA MET A 1 -0.95 -48.56 -50.56
C MET A 1 0.21 -47.66 -50.86
N ASP A 2 0.23 -47.12 -52.08
CA ASP A 2 1.35 -46.39 -52.64
C ASP A 2 1.34 -44.94 -52.18
N ASN A 3 2.42 -44.55 -51.50
CA ASN A 3 2.61 -43.20 -50.99
C ASN A 3 3.27 -42.36 -52.10
N ARG A 4 2.45 -41.75 -52.97
CA ARG A 4 2.94 -40.83 -54.00
C ARG A 4 3.32 -39.49 -53.37
N MET A 5 4.62 -39.24 -53.26
CA MET A 5 5.19 -37.91 -53.00
C MET A 5 4.84 -36.97 -54.17
N ASN A 6 4.25 -35.81 -53.84
CA ASN A 6 3.95 -34.74 -54.79
C ASN A 6 5.16 -33.77 -54.88
N PRO A 7 5.83 -33.62 -56.05
CA PRO A 7 7.04 -32.83 -56.18
C PRO A 7 6.82 -31.34 -56.55
N GLU A 8 5.60 -30.80 -56.53
CA GLU A 8 5.30 -29.44 -57.03
C GLU A 8 5.29 -28.30 -55.99
N ARG A 9 6.17 -28.32 -54.97
CA ARG A 9 6.41 -27.13 -54.12
C ARG A 9 7.83 -26.61 -54.27
N ALA A 10 8.16 -26.19 -55.48
CA ALA A 10 9.38 -25.46 -55.80
C ALA A 10 9.04 -24.21 -56.62
N ALA A 11 8.51 -23.19 -55.94
CA ALA A 11 8.50 -21.81 -56.43
C ALA A 11 8.18 -20.88 -55.24
N GLY A 12 9.16 -20.74 -54.33
CA GLY A 12 9.13 -19.67 -53.35
C GLY A 12 9.36 -18.34 -54.07
N THR A 13 8.27 -17.60 -54.35
CA THR A 13 8.38 -16.19 -54.69
C THR A 13 8.94 -15.47 -53.48
N ALA A 14 10.16 -14.96 -53.60
CA ALA A 14 10.80 -14.13 -52.59
C ALA A 14 9.90 -12.91 -52.31
N GLU A 15 9.44 -12.82 -51.07
CA GLU A 15 8.70 -11.68 -50.55
C GLU A 15 9.60 -10.44 -50.70
N PRO A 16 9.13 -9.34 -51.31
CA PRO A 16 9.94 -8.14 -51.46
C PRO A 16 10.22 -7.57 -50.08
N GLU A 17 11.49 -7.63 -49.66
CA GLU A 17 11.99 -6.92 -48.48
C GLU A 17 11.49 -5.47 -48.56
N HIS A 18 10.54 -5.13 -47.70
CA HIS A 18 10.10 -3.76 -47.48
C HIS A 18 11.30 -2.98 -46.92
N GLN A 19 12.09 -2.39 -47.82
CA GLN A 19 13.03 -1.33 -47.48
C GLN A 19 12.21 -0.12 -47.04
N GLY A 20 11.87 -0.12 -45.75
CA GLY A 20 11.38 1.07 -45.08
C GLY A 20 12.34 2.24 -45.30
N PRO A 21 11.83 3.49 -45.30
CA PRO A 21 12.63 4.66 -45.58
C PRO A 21 13.89 4.68 -44.72
N ARG A 22 15.06 4.79 -45.37
CA ARG A 22 16.36 4.85 -44.68
C ARG A 22 16.32 6.01 -43.67
N PRO A 23 16.62 5.78 -42.38
CA PRO A 23 16.63 6.84 -41.39
C PRO A 23 17.67 7.89 -41.81
N VAL A 24 17.19 9.12 -42.01
CA VAL A 24 18.05 10.27 -42.32
C VAL A 24 18.73 10.70 -41.01
N PRO A 25 20.07 10.69 -40.92
CA PRO A 25 20.76 11.14 -39.72
C PRO A 25 20.54 12.65 -39.54
N TYR A 26 19.83 13.03 -38.48
CA TYR A 26 19.74 14.41 -38.04
C TYR A 26 20.82 14.65 -36.99
N THR A 27 21.83 15.44 -37.34
CA THR A 27 22.84 15.95 -36.42
C THR A 27 22.24 17.13 -35.65
N TYR A 28 21.85 16.91 -34.40
CA TYR A 28 21.60 18.01 -33.46
C TYR A 28 22.91 18.32 -32.72
N HIS A 29 23.24 19.61 -32.65
CA HIS A 29 24.50 20.15 -32.10
C HIS A 29 24.62 20.11 -30.56
N ASP A 30 23.84 19.26 -29.88
CA ASP A 30 23.89 19.18 -28.42
C ASP A 30 23.81 17.70 -28.02
N GLY A 31 24.88 17.18 -27.43
CA GLY A 31 25.20 15.75 -27.30
C GLY A 31 24.31 14.95 -26.35
N ARG A 32 23.00 14.93 -26.56
CA ARG A 32 22.03 14.09 -25.84
C ARG A 32 21.13 13.34 -26.82
N GLU A 33 21.31 12.02 -26.86
CA GLU A 33 20.46 11.10 -27.60
C GLU A 33 19.20 10.78 -26.78
N ASP A 34 18.11 11.51 -27.01
CA ASP A 34 16.78 11.14 -26.53
C ASP A 34 15.90 10.72 -27.72
N TYR A 35 15.61 9.42 -27.82
CA TYR A 35 14.73 8.84 -28.84
C TYR A 35 13.27 9.23 -28.56
N LEU A 36 12.80 10.28 -29.22
CA LEU A 36 11.41 10.69 -29.24
C LEU A 36 10.61 9.75 -30.16
N HIS A 37 9.89 8.79 -29.58
CA HIS A 37 8.83 8.06 -30.29
C HIS A 37 7.67 9.01 -30.60
N VAL A 38 7.69 9.58 -31.81
CA VAL A 38 6.54 10.30 -32.36
C VAL A 38 5.48 9.26 -32.73
N GLY A 39 4.44 9.17 -31.89
CA GLY A 39 3.23 8.44 -32.20
C GLY A 39 2.55 9.07 -33.42
N ARG A 40 2.59 8.34 -34.53
CA ARG A 40 1.85 8.58 -35.77
C ARG A 40 0.35 8.64 -35.47
N ARG A 41 -0.23 9.84 -35.52
CA ARG A 41 -1.68 10.05 -35.54
C ARG A 41 -2.10 10.08 -37.01
N GLU A 42 -2.43 8.91 -37.55
CA GLU A 42 -3.05 8.82 -38.88
C GLU A 42 -4.53 9.15 -38.77
N GLY A 43 -4.91 10.20 -39.51
CA GLY A 43 -6.29 10.55 -39.77
C GLY A 43 -6.84 9.81 -40.99
N ALA A 44 -8.16 9.63 -40.93
CA ALA A 44 -9.13 9.70 -42.02
C ALA A 44 -8.73 9.18 -43.43
N ALA A 45 -9.38 8.08 -43.83
CA ALA A 45 -9.75 7.82 -45.22
C ALA A 45 -11.23 7.36 -45.27
N PRO A 46 -11.99 7.78 -46.30
CA PRO A 46 -13.40 7.45 -46.48
C PRO A 46 -13.62 6.13 -47.26
N ASP A 47 -14.85 5.63 -47.17
CA ASP A 47 -15.51 4.70 -48.11
C ASP A 47 -14.85 3.34 -48.40
N GLN A 48 -15.33 2.30 -47.71
CA GLN A 48 -15.47 0.96 -48.30
C GLN A 48 -16.81 0.31 -47.91
N PRO A 49 -17.44 -0.43 -48.84
CA PRO A 49 -18.81 -0.90 -48.71
C PRO A 49 -18.95 -2.14 -47.83
N GLU A 50 -20.12 -2.21 -47.17
CA GLU A 50 -20.61 -3.33 -46.37
C GLU A 50 -20.53 -4.65 -47.14
N ALA A 51 -19.71 -5.58 -46.65
CA ALA A 51 -19.82 -7.00 -46.96
C ALA A 51 -20.45 -7.72 -45.76
N LEU A 52 -21.73 -8.08 -45.92
CA LEU A 52 -22.46 -9.01 -45.06
C LEU A 52 -21.71 -10.36 -44.99
N VAL A 53 -21.35 -10.79 -43.77
CA VAL A 53 -21.10 -12.21 -43.46
C VAL A 53 -21.69 -12.51 -42.06
N PRO A 54 -22.46 -13.62 -41.92
CA PRO A 54 -23.35 -13.89 -40.79
C PRO A 54 -22.66 -14.27 -39.46
N PRO A 55 -23.40 -14.27 -38.33
CA PRO A 55 -22.87 -14.64 -37.03
C PRO A 55 -22.73 -16.17 -36.92
N SER A 56 -21.50 -16.65 -36.76
CA SER A 56 -21.25 -18.03 -36.38
C SER A 56 -21.36 -18.20 -34.88
N GLU A 57 -22.35 -19.02 -34.54
CA GLU A 57 -22.64 -19.62 -33.26
C GLU A 57 -21.45 -20.42 -32.68
N GLY A 58 -21.41 -20.52 -31.36
CA GLY A 58 -21.07 -21.77 -30.69
C GLY A 58 -19.59 -22.10 -30.50
N VAL A 59 -19.00 -21.60 -29.41
CA VAL A 59 -18.09 -22.43 -28.60
C VAL A 59 -18.38 -22.17 -27.11
N THR A 60 -19.30 -22.98 -26.58
CA THR A 60 -19.34 -23.34 -25.16
C THR A 60 -18.06 -24.10 -24.81
N SER A 61 -17.35 -23.67 -23.76
CA SER A 61 -16.38 -24.52 -23.06
C SER A 61 -16.29 -24.16 -21.58
N PRO A 62 -15.99 -25.16 -20.74
CA PRO A 62 -16.89 -25.53 -19.66
C PRO A 62 -16.49 -24.97 -18.31
N ALA A 63 -17.51 -24.90 -17.45
CA ALA A 63 -17.45 -24.67 -16.02
C ALA A 63 -16.28 -25.43 -15.37
N GLN A 64 -15.32 -24.69 -14.84
CA GLN A 64 -14.33 -25.22 -13.92
C GLN A 64 -14.99 -25.33 -12.54
N ALA A 65 -15.15 -26.56 -12.09
CA ALA A 65 -15.80 -26.95 -10.87
C ALA A 65 -15.22 -26.22 -9.65
N VAL A 66 -16.12 -25.57 -8.93
CA VAL A 66 -15.93 -25.08 -7.58
C VAL A 66 -15.83 -26.30 -6.66
N SER A 67 -14.66 -26.52 -6.07
CA SER A 67 -14.53 -27.40 -4.92
C SER A 67 -14.98 -26.65 -3.66
N PRO A 68 -15.97 -27.14 -2.90
CA PRO A 68 -16.28 -26.57 -1.59
C PRO A 68 -15.16 -26.92 -0.57
N PRO A 69 -14.86 -26.02 0.39
CA PRO A 69 -13.96 -26.35 1.49
C PRO A 69 -14.62 -27.35 2.45
N PRO A 70 -13.84 -28.26 3.07
CA PRO A 70 -14.36 -29.21 4.04
C PRO A 70 -14.78 -28.48 5.32
N GLU A 71 -16.07 -28.64 5.62
CA GLU A 71 -16.73 -28.43 6.88
C GLU A 71 -16.04 -29.26 7.98
N ALA A 72 -15.35 -28.58 8.89
CA ALA A 72 -14.79 -29.19 10.09
C ALA A 72 -15.41 -28.54 11.32
N ALA A 73 -16.43 -29.22 11.83
CA ALA A 73 -16.69 -29.48 13.24
C ALA A 73 -16.65 -28.26 14.19
N SER A 74 -17.85 -27.73 14.37
CA SER A 74 -18.39 -27.28 15.65
C SER A 74 -17.99 -28.22 16.80
N ALA A 75 -17.30 -27.70 17.83
CA ALA A 75 -17.21 -28.32 19.15
C ALA A 75 -16.81 -27.29 20.21
N ALA A 76 -17.38 -27.47 21.40
CA ALA A 76 -17.11 -26.77 22.66
C ALA A 76 -17.74 -25.38 22.84
N ALA A 77 -19.06 -25.41 23.05
CA ALA A 77 -19.71 -24.51 24.01
C ALA A 77 -19.04 -24.66 25.39
N ALA A 78 -18.56 -23.55 25.95
CA ALA A 78 -18.16 -23.45 27.35
C ALA A 78 -19.19 -22.59 28.10
N PRO A 79 -19.56 -22.98 29.34
CA PRO A 79 -20.62 -22.31 30.10
C PRO A 79 -20.17 -20.93 30.59
N ILE A 80 -21.01 -19.93 30.33
CA ILE A 80 -20.93 -18.60 30.93
C ILE A 80 -21.29 -18.73 32.41
N ALA A 81 -20.29 -18.77 33.27
CA ALA A 81 -20.46 -18.62 34.71
C ALA A 81 -20.57 -17.12 35.05
N SER A 82 -21.75 -16.68 35.43
CA SER A 82 -22.02 -15.35 35.97
C SER A 82 -21.32 -15.17 37.32
N PRO A 83 -20.54 -14.10 37.55
CA PRO A 83 -20.20 -13.68 38.90
C PRO A 83 -21.31 -12.80 39.50
N PRO A 84 -21.51 -12.87 40.83
CA PRO A 84 -22.64 -12.28 41.52
C PRO A 84 -22.52 -10.76 41.67
N GLU A 85 -23.68 -10.15 41.55
CA GLU A 85 -24.04 -8.78 41.92
C GLU A 85 -23.73 -8.52 43.39
N ALA A 86 -22.68 -7.73 43.65
CA ALA A 86 -22.36 -7.22 44.98
C ALA A 86 -22.75 -5.75 45.06
N THR A 87 -24.04 -5.53 45.32
CA THR A 87 -24.60 -4.26 45.75
C THR A 87 -24.11 -3.96 47.17
N ALA A 88 -23.21 -2.98 47.30
CA ALA A 88 -22.88 -2.38 48.58
C ALA A 88 -22.63 -0.86 48.39
N LEU A 89 -23.68 -0.06 48.61
CA LEU A 89 -23.56 1.34 49.05
C LEU A 89 -23.07 1.34 50.51
N PRO A 90 -22.19 2.29 50.92
CA PRO A 90 -22.67 3.46 51.68
C PRO A 90 -21.73 4.69 51.56
N PRO A 91 -21.85 5.73 52.41
CA PRO A 91 -22.94 6.70 52.54
C PRO A 91 -22.50 8.11 52.11
N GLU A 92 -23.47 8.99 51.86
CA GLU A 92 -23.27 10.43 51.73
C GLU A 92 -22.51 11.00 52.94
N ALA A 93 -21.28 11.46 52.71
CA ALA A 93 -20.57 12.35 53.61
C ALA A 93 -20.70 13.78 53.09
N THR A 94 -21.74 14.46 53.57
CA THR A 94 -21.90 15.91 53.48
C THR A 94 -20.77 16.58 54.27
N ALA A 95 -19.66 16.89 53.60
CA ALA A 95 -18.61 17.75 54.13
C ALA A 95 -18.81 19.18 53.62
N LEU A 96 -19.14 20.07 54.54
CA LEU A 96 -19.18 21.53 54.37
C LEU A 96 -17.91 22.06 53.69
N PRO A 97 -18.00 23.04 52.78
CA PRO A 97 -16.82 23.69 52.23
C PRO A 97 -16.14 24.56 53.30
N PRO A 98 -14.86 24.36 53.64
CA PRO A 98 -14.12 25.31 54.45
C PRO A 98 -13.86 26.59 53.65
N ALA A 99 -13.98 27.69 54.37
CA ALA A 99 -13.89 29.07 53.92
C ALA A 99 -12.71 29.33 52.95
N ALA A 100 -13.03 30.03 51.86
CA ALA A 100 -12.09 30.61 50.93
C ALA A 100 -11.08 31.49 51.67
N THR A 101 -9.82 31.05 51.71
CA THR A 101 -8.70 31.89 52.13
C THR A 101 -8.31 32.81 50.97
N PRO A 102 -8.06 34.11 51.21
CA PRO A 102 -7.66 35.04 50.17
C PRO A 102 -6.26 34.71 49.65
N GLY A 103 -6.11 34.86 48.32
CA GLY A 103 -5.01 34.33 47.53
C GLY A 103 -3.59 34.73 47.96
N SER A 104 -2.69 33.75 47.83
CA SER A 104 -1.26 33.99 47.82
C SER A 104 -0.83 34.55 46.45
N PRO A 105 -0.22 35.76 46.36
CA PRO A 105 0.20 36.37 45.09
C PRO A 105 1.43 35.71 44.46
N TRP A 106 2.04 34.70 45.09
CA TRP A 106 3.35 34.15 44.73
C TRP A 106 3.30 32.92 43.81
N ALA A 107 2.22 32.76 43.05
CA ALA A 107 2.14 31.70 42.05
C ALA A 107 2.98 32.03 40.80
N THR A 108 4.30 31.81 40.85
CA THR A 108 5.13 31.35 39.72
C THR A 108 6.55 31.02 40.22
N PRO A 109 7.17 29.86 39.85
CA PRO A 109 7.42 29.48 38.46
C PRO A 109 7.30 27.96 38.19
N ARG A 110 6.08 27.40 38.26
CA ARG A 110 5.85 25.98 37.88
C ARG A 110 6.16 25.73 36.40
N ALA A 111 6.03 26.77 35.56
CA ALA A 111 6.31 26.72 34.13
C ALA A 111 7.81 26.49 33.80
N ALA A 112 8.74 26.99 34.62
CA ALA A 112 10.18 26.84 34.36
C ALA A 112 10.67 25.40 34.63
N ALA A 113 10.12 24.73 35.65
CA ALA A 113 10.47 23.35 35.98
C ALA A 113 9.76 22.30 35.09
N GLN A 114 8.68 22.68 34.38
CA GLN A 114 7.94 21.77 33.48
C GLN A 114 8.61 21.63 32.11
N ARG A 115 9.25 22.69 31.58
CA ARG A 115 9.91 22.66 30.27
C ARG A 115 10.99 21.56 30.12
N PRO A 116 11.90 21.36 31.09
CA PRO A 116 12.94 20.32 30.96
C PRO A 116 12.34 18.91 30.92
N ARG A 117 11.34 18.65 31.77
CA ARG A 117 10.66 17.34 31.81
C ARG A 117 9.89 17.05 30.53
N GLN A 118 9.27 18.07 29.95
CA GLN A 118 8.53 17.95 28.69
C GLN A 118 9.48 17.71 27.51
N ALA A 119 10.64 18.38 27.47
CA ALA A 119 11.66 18.17 26.45
C ALA A 119 12.24 16.74 26.51
N ILE A 120 12.56 16.24 27.70
CA ILE A 120 13.04 14.86 27.89
C ILE A 120 11.99 13.86 27.40
N ARG A 121 10.72 14.02 27.79
CA ARG A 121 9.63 13.16 27.28
C ARG A 121 9.49 13.20 25.77
N MET A 122 9.58 14.39 25.15
CA MET A 122 9.44 14.51 23.70
C MET A 122 10.57 13.77 22.97
N SER A 123 11.82 13.89 23.42
CA SER A 123 12.94 13.16 22.81
C SER A 123 12.80 11.64 22.94
N GLU A 124 12.25 11.16 24.06
CA GLU A 124 11.99 9.74 24.29
C GLU A 124 10.87 9.23 23.37
N ILE A 125 9.78 9.99 23.23
CA ILE A 125 8.67 9.68 22.31
C ILE A 125 9.15 9.65 20.86
N VAL A 126 9.97 10.62 20.44
CA VAL A 126 10.53 10.64 19.09
C VAL A 126 11.44 9.43 18.86
N THR A 127 12.32 9.12 19.81
CA THR A 127 13.25 7.98 19.67
C THR A 127 12.50 6.65 19.61
N ARG A 128 11.49 6.44 20.47
CA ARG A 128 10.61 5.26 20.40
C ARG A 128 9.84 5.24 19.08
N GLY A 129 9.26 6.37 18.69
CA GLY A 129 8.50 6.54 17.46
C GLY A 129 9.29 6.19 16.21
N LEU A 130 10.57 6.60 16.15
CA LEU A 130 11.48 6.24 15.07
C LEU A 130 11.77 4.74 15.03
N ARG A 131 11.98 4.10 16.19
CA ARG A 131 12.17 2.64 16.27
C ARG A 131 10.92 1.89 15.83
N THR A 132 9.74 2.29 16.32
CA THR A 132 8.45 1.74 15.90
C THR A 132 8.25 1.92 14.40
N GLY A 133 8.49 3.12 13.88
CA GLY A 133 8.40 3.43 12.45
C GLY A 133 9.36 2.61 11.58
N ALA A 134 10.57 2.34 12.04
CA ALA A 134 11.52 1.47 11.32
C ALA A 134 11.02 0.02 11.24
N VAL A 135 10.46 -0.52 12.33
CA VAL A 135 9.86 -1.86 12.34
C VAL A 135 8.64 -1.92 11.41
N LEU A 136 7.78 -0.91 11.47
CA LEU A 136 6.63 -0.78 10.55
C LEU A 136 7.08 -0.73 9.09
N THR A 137 8.13 0.04 8.80
CA THR A 137 8.71 0.17 7.45
C THR A 137 9.18 -1.17 6.94
N ALA A 138 9.99 -1.90 7.72
CA ALA A 138 10.50 -3.20 7.32
C ALA A 138 9.35 -4.20 7.08
N ALA A 139 8.40 -4.30 8.01
CA ALA A 139 7.27 -5.23 7.90
C ALA A 139 6.38 -4.92 6.68
N THR A 140 6.05 -3.65 6.48
CA THR A 140 5.22 -3.20 5.37
C THR A 140 5.93 -3.40 4.04
N MET A 141 7.21 -3.02 3.95
CA MET A 141 8.02 -3.20 2.75
C MET A 141 8.14 -4.69 2.37
N CYS A 142 8.47 -5.57 3.32
CA CYS A 142 8.53 -7.02 3.08
C CYS A 142 7.20 -7.56 2.55
N THR A 143 6.09 -7.14 3.14
CA THR A 143 4.74 -7.56 2.71
C THR A 143 4.41 -7.07 1.30
N MET A 144 4.73 -5.82 0.99
CA MET A 144 4.53 -5.23 -0.33
C MET A 144 5.40 -5.91 -1.40
N MET A 145 6.67 -6.19 -1.09
CA MET A 145 7.58 -6.90 -1.99
C MET A 145 7.10 -8.32 -2.25
N ALA A 146 6.72 -9.07 -1.20
CA ALA A 146 6.18 -10.42 -1.34
C ALA A 146 4.90 -10.44 -2.17
N ALA A 147 3.94 -9.56 -1.87
CA ALA A 147 2.69 -9.46 -2.63
C ALA A 147 2.93 -9.10 -4.10
N SER A 148 3.86 -8.19 -4.38
CA SER A 148 4.21 -7.79 -5.75
C SER A 148 4.91 -8.90 -6.52
N THR A 149 5.80 -9.66 -5.87
CA THR A 149 6.42 -10.84 -6.49
C THR A 149 5.37 -11.86 -6.87
N LEU A 150 4.41 -12.14 -5.98
CA LEU A 150 3.34 -13.09 -6.26
C LEU A 150 2.39 -12.62 -7.37
N LYS A 151 2.12 -11.31 -7.46
CA LYS A 151 1.13 -10.76 -8.41
C LYS A 151 1.71 -10.37 -9.78
N ARG A 152 2.94 -9.87 -9.81
CA ARG A 152 3.60 -9.27 -10.99
C ARG A 152 4.93 -9.93 -11.33
N GLY A 153 5.41 -10.88 -10.54
CA GLY A 153 6.71 -11.51 -10.74
C GLY A 153 7.90 -10.60 -10.38
N SER A 154 7.67 -9.47 -9.71
CA SER A 154 8.73 -8.57 -9.29
C SER A 154 8.49 -7.95 -7.91
N PRO A 155 9.49 -7.95 -7.01
CA PRO A 155 9.38 -7.33 -5.70
C PRO A 155 9.37 -5.80 -5.76
N TRP A 156 9.87 -5.21 -6.85
CA TRP A 156 10.06 -3.76 -6.99
C TRP A 156 8.82 -3.03 -7.50
N ALA A 157 7.86 -3.75 -8.07
CA ALA A 157 6.70 -3.16 -8.74
C ALA A 157 5.90 -2.24 -7.80
N ALA A 158 5.66 -2.64 -6.54
CA ALA A 158 4.95 -1.78 -5.58
C ALA A 158 5.74 -0.53 -5.18
N MET A 159 7.07 -0.60 -5.08
CA MET A 159 7.90 0.58 -4.78
C MET A 159 7.83 1.59 -5.92
N ASN A 160 7.94 1.12 -7.17
CA ASN A 160 7.82 1.97 -8.34
C ASN A 160 6.42 2.56 -8.50
N ALA A 161 5.38 1.79 -8.18
CA ALA A 161 4.00 2.28 -8.14
C ALA A 161 3.82 3.37 -7.08
N MET A 162 4.43 3.20 -5.90
CA MET A 162 4.42 4.20 -4.83
C MET A 162 5.14 5.49 -5.25
N ALA A 163 6.28 5.37 -5.93
CA ALA A 163 7.02 6.51 -6.48
C ALA A 163 6.20 7.30 -7.51
N ALA A 164 5.54 6.59 -8.43
CA ALA A 164 4.61 7.20 -9.38
C ALA A 164 3.43 7.88 -8.67
N ALA A 165 2.96 7.33 -7.53
CA ALA A 165 1.88 7.92 -6.76
C ALA A 165 2.26 9.25 -6.10
N VAL A 166 3.51 9.40 -5.65
CA VAL A 166 4.01 10.67 -5.10
C VAL A 166 4.50 11.64 -6.18
N GLY A 167 4.26 11.34 -7.46
CA GLY A 167 4.68 12.17 -8.60
C GLY A 167 6.16 12.07 -8.95
N LEU A 168 6.89 11.14 -8.34
CA LEU A 168 8.31 10.89 -8.56
C LEU A 168 8.46 9.66 -9.47
N GLY A 169 8.14 9.81 -10.75
CA GLY A 169 8.27 8.74 -11.74
C GLY A 169 7.49 9.00 -13.02
N GLY A 170 7.78 8.21 -14.07
CA GLY A 170 6.98 8.23 -15.30
C GLY A 170 5.53 7.80 -15.04
N ARG A 171 4.61 8.15 -15.94
CA ARG A 171 3.16 7.82 -15.82
C ARG A 171 2.85 6.31 -15.69
N ARG A 172 3.82 5.44 -15.99
CA ARG A 172 3.70 3.99 -15.87
C ARG A 172 4.83 3.47 -14.98
N ALA A 173 4.46 2.82 -13.88
CA ALA A 173 5.40 2.10 -13.04
C ALA A 173 6.00 0.93 -13.83
N LYS A 174 7.33 0.82 -13.81
CA LYS A 174 8.03 -0.35 -14.34
C LYS A 174 7.97 -1.47 -13.31
N ASP A 175 7.91 -2.72 -13.77
CA ASP A 175 7.97 -3.85 -12.85
C ASP A 175 9.40 -4.09 -12.33
N ARG A 176 10.44 -3.73 -13.08
CA ARG A 176 11.85 -3.93 -12.70
C ARG A 176 12.37 -2.82 -11.78
N PHE A 177 13.47 -3.09 -11.08
CA PHE A 177 14.18 -2.05 -10.33
C PHE A 177 14.49 -0.85 -11.23
N ASP A 178 14.13 0.35 -10.78
CA ASP A 178 14.39 1.61 -11.46
C ASP A 178 15.22 2.48 -10.50
N PRO A 179 16.45 2.89 -10.86
CA PRO A 179 17.36 3.58 -9.95
C PRO A 179 16.85 4.96 -9.51
N VAL A 180 15.83 5.51 -10.18
CA VAL A 180 15.19 6.79 -9.80
C VAL A 180 13.90 6.52 -9.04
N ALA A 181 13.02 5.69 -9.59
CA ALA A 181 11.70 5.49 -9.00
C ALA A 181 11.75 4.60 -7.75
N THR A 182 12.52 3.50 -7.75
CA THR A 182 12.52 2.56 -6.62
C THR A 182 12.99 3.22 -5.31
N PRO A 183 14.12 3.96 -5.28
CA PRO A 183 14.54 4.66 -4.07
C PRO A 183 13.54 5.73 -3.61
N ALA A 184 12.90 6.45 -4.54
CA ALA A 184 11.88 7.43 -4.21
C ALA A 184 10.65 6.80 -3.55
N GLY A 185 10.18 5.66 -4.06
CA GLY A 185 9.09 4.89 -3.46
C GLY A 185 9.44 4.36 -2.07
N ILE A 186 10.67 3.83 -1.90
CA ILE A 186 11.18 3.40 -0.60
C ILE A 186 11.24 4.56 0.39
N ALA A 187 11.76 5.72 -0.03
CA ALA A 187 11.85 6.91 0.82
C ALA A 187 10.47 7.43 1.21
N ALA A 188 9.50 7.43 0.28
CA ALA A 188 8.12 7.81 0.57
C ALA A 188 7.48 6.87 1.60
N LEU A 189 7.64 5.55 1.44
CA LEU A 189 7.15 4.54 2.39
C LEU A 189 7.77 4.74 3.76
N ALA A 190 9.11 4.80 3.83
CA ALA A 190 9.86 4.90 5.07
C ALA A 190 9.55 6.22 5.79
N GLY A 191 9.54 7.34 5.08
CA GLY A 191 9.19 8.64 5.64
C GLY A 191 7.78 8.65 6.23
N GLY A 192 6.80 8.12 5.48
CA GLY A 192 5.42 8.01 5.94
C GLY A 192 5.28 7.17 7.20
N LEU A 193 5.94 6.00 7.26
CA LEU A 193 5.85 5.08 8.40
C LEU A 193 6.67 5.53 9.61
N LEU A 194 7.75 6.29 9.42
CA LEU A 194 8.47 6.96 10.51
C LEU A 194 7.60 8.03 11.18
N VAL A 195 6.95 8.88 10.37
CA VAL A 195 6.00 9.88 10.88
C VAL A 195 4.82 9.20 11.58
N TRP A 196 4.29 8.12 10.99
CA TRP A 196 3.24 7.32 11.62
C TRP A 196 3.68 6.72 12.96
N GLY A 197 4.89 6.15 13.04
CA GLY A 197 5.44 5.60 14.27
C GLY A 197 5.54 6.63 15.40
N ILE A 198 5.99 7.85 15.10
CA ILE A 198 6.01 8.97 16.06
C ILE A 198 4.59 9.35 16.50
N GLY A 199 3.65 9.46 15.55
CA GLY A 199 2.25 9.74 15.84
C GLY A 199 1.60 8.67 16.72
N TYR A 200 1.90 7.40 16.45
CA TYR A 200 1.41 6.24 17.21
C TYR A 200 1.92 6.27 18.65
N GLU A 201 3.23 6.42 18.88
CA GLU A 201 3.79 6.49 20.25
C GLU A 201 3.26 7.71 21.01
N LYS A 202 3.12 8.86 20.34
CA LYS A 202 2.51 10.05 20.95
C LYS A 202 1.05 9.81 21.36
N ALA A 203 0.28 9.09 20.54
CA ALA A 203 -1.11 8.75 20.86
C ALA A 203 -1.20 7.77 22.04
N LEU A 204 -0.29 6.79 22.12
CA LEU A 204 -0.20 5.88 23.26
C LEU A 204 0.13 6.61 24.56
N ASP A 205 1.14 7.50 24.53
CA ASP A 205 1.53 8.31 25.69
C ASP A 205 0.37 9.21 26.16
N ALA A 206 -0.31 9.89 25.24
CA ALA A 206 -1.46 10.72 25.55
C ALA A 206 -2.64 9.92 26.14
N ALA A 207 -2.83 8.68 25.69
CA ALA A 207 -3.86 7.79 26.21
C ALA A 207 -3.46 7.08 27.53
N GLY A 208 -2.20 7.22 27.99
CA GLY A 208 -1.66 6.47 29.12
C GLY A 208 -1.66 4.95 28.89
N ARG A 209 -1.68 4.51 27.62
CA ARG A 209 -1.80 3.10 27.25
C ARG A 209 -0.44 2.53 26.86
N ARG A 210 -0.23 1.26 27.21
CA ARG A 210 0.83 0.45 26.61
C ARG A 210 0.30 -0.15 25.31
N GLY A 211 1.17 -0.28 24.30
CA GLY A 211 0.77 -0.95 23.07
C GLY A 211 0.30 -2.40 23.31
N GLY A 212 -0.49 -2.93 22.39
CA GLY A 212 -0.94 -4.31 22.39
C GLY A 212 -1.73 -4.62 21.12
N ALA A 213 -2.38 -5.78 21.08
CA ALA A 213 -3.15 -6.20 19.91
C ALA A 213 -4.24 -5.18 19.52
N LEU A 214 -4.95 -4.61 20.50
CA LEU A 214 -6.00 -3.61 20.25
C LEU A 214 -5.43 -2.33 19.64
N THR A 215 -4.32 -1.79 20.17
CA THR A 215 -3.73 -0.56 19.63
C THR A 215 -3.09 -0.81 18.26
N GLY A 216 -2.56 -2.03 18.03
CA GLY A 216 -2.13 -2.47 16.70
C GLY A 216 -3.28 -2.53 15.70
N ALA A 217 -4.43 -3.10 16.08
CA ALA A 217 -5.62 -3.13 15.23
C ALA A 217 -6.14 -1.72 14.93
N LEU A 218 -6.16 -0.83 15.91
CA LEU A 218 -6.52 0.58 15.71
C LEU A 218 -5.50 1.32 14.82
N SER A 219 -4.21 1.00 14.93
CA SER A 219 -3.16 1.53 14.03
C SER A 219 -3.39 1.05 12.60
N ALA A 220 -3.70 -0.23 12.39
CA ALA A 220 -4.03 -0.78 11.08
C ALA A 220 -5.26 -0.10 10.45
N LEU A 221 -6.33 0.07 11.23
CA LEU A 221 -7.54 0.77 10.80
C LEU A 221 -7.26 2.24 10.50
N GLY A 222 -6.48 2.92 11.36
CA GLY A 222 -6.06 4.30 11.16
C GLY A 222 -5.25 4.48 9.88
N GLY A 223 -4.31 3.56 9.60
CA GLY A 223 -3.53 3.57 8.35
C GLY A 223 -4.41 3.32 7.11
N PHE A 224 -5.39 2.42 7.22
CA PHE A 224 -6.37 2.20 6.14
C PHE A 224 -7.19 3.46 5.85
N LEU A 225 -7.74 4.10 6.89
CA LEU A 225 -8.53 5.32 6.75
C LEU A 225 -7.67 6.49 6.24
N LEU A 226 -6.43 6.61 6.70
CA LEU A 226 -5.52 7.64 6.21
C LEU A 226 -5.26 7.48 4.71
N ASP A 227 -4.97 6.27 4.27
CA ASP A 227 -4.76 5.98 2.84
C ASP A 227 -6.02 6.30 2.03
N ASP A 228 -7.21 5.93 2.51
CA ASP A 228 -8.48 6.17 1.80
C ASP A 228 -8.86 7.66 1.74
N LEU A 229 -8.59 8.42 2.80
CA LEU A 229 -8.94 9.84 2.90
C LEU A 229 -7.91 10.77 2.24
N VAL A 230 -6.62 10.46 2.33
CA VAL A 230 -5.54 11.34 1.87
C VAL A 230 -5.16 11.04 0.43
N LEU A 231 -5.16 9.78 0.01
CA LEU A 231 -4.71 9.41 -1.33
C LEU A 231 -5.88 9.40 -2.31
N PRO A 232 -5.83 10.19 -3.39
CA PRO A 232 -6.88 10.14 -4.41
C PRO A 232 -7.00 8.73 -5.00
N ASN A 233 -8.24 8.29 -5.24
CA ASN A 233 -8.57 6.97 -5.80
C ASN A 233 -7.75 6.56 -7.03
N ARG A 234 -7.33 7.53 -7.85
CA ARG A 234 -6.49 7.29 -9.03
C ARG A 234 -5.12 6.71 -8.67
N LEU A 235 -4.52 7.16 -7.57
CA LEU A 235 -3.23 6.67 -7.09
C LEU A 235 -3.38 5.27 -6.49
N MET A 236 -4.43 5.08 -5.70
CA MET A 236 -4.70 3.79 -5.07
C MET A 236 -5.02 2.69 -6.08
N LYS A 237 -5.61 3.03 -7.24
CA LYS A 237 -5.88 2.04 -8.30
C LYS A 237 -4.59 1.38 -8.80
N GLY A 238 -3.57 2.16 -9.18
CA GLY A 238 -2.31 1.60 -9.69
C GLY A 238 -1.57 0.75 -8.65
N PHE A 239 -1.66 1.14 -7.39
CA PHE A 239 -1.07 0.42 -6.28
C PHE A 239 -1.81 -0.90 -5.98
N ARG A 240 -3.15 -0.88 -5.95
CA ARG A 240 -4.00 -2.07 -5.79
C ARG A 240 -3.86 -3.04 -6.96
N ASP A 241 -3.73 -2.54 -8.19
CA ASP A 241 -3.50 -3.37 -9.38
C ASP A 241 -2.12 -4.05 -9.37
N THR A 242 -1.16 -3.48 -8.65
CA THR A 242 0.20 -4.02 -8.51
C THR A 242 0.27 -5.10 -7.43
N MET A 243 -0.32 -4.86 -6.26
CA MET A 243 -0.24 -5.81 -5.12
C MET A 243 -1.42 -6.80 -5.04
N GLY A 244 -2.51 -6.50 -5.74
CA GLY A 244 -3.79 -7.18 -5.55
C GLY A 244 -4.49 -6.80 -4.23
N VAL A 245 -5.73 -7.27 -4.10
CA VAL A 245 -6.56 -7.05 -2.89
C VAL A 245 -5.91 -7.69 -1.66
N ALA A 246 -5.44 -8.94 -1.79
CA ALA A 246 -4.78 -9.66 -0.71
C ALA A 246 -3.51 -8.94 -0.22
N GLY A 247 -2.66 -8.43 -1.12
CA GLY A 247 -1.49 -7.64 -0.75
C GLY A 247 -1.84 -6.31 -0.08
N THR A 248 -2.94 -5.69 -0.51
CA THR A 248 -3.45 -4.44 0.09
C THR A 248 -3.95 -4.69 1.51
N VAL A 249 -4.69 -5.77 1.76
CA VAL A 249 -5.09 -6.14 3.14
C VAL A 249 -3.87 -6.55 3.95
N GLY A 250 -2.98 -7.35 3.37
CA GLY A 250 -1.76 -7.84 3.99
C GLY A 250 -0.89 -6.72 4.57
N LYS A 251 -0.70 -5.61 3.84
CA LYS A 251 0.09 -4.48 4.36
C LYS A 251 -0.48 -3.88 5.65
N TYR A 252 -1.81 -3.79 5.80
CA TYR A 252 -2.43 -3.25 7.01
C TYR A 252 -2.39 -4.25 8.16
N VAL A 253 -2.51 -5.55 7.88
CA VAL A 253 -2.28 -6.60 8.88
C VAL A 253 -0.84 -6.54 9.38
N ALA A 254 0.14 -6.45 8.48
CA ALA A 254 1.55 -6.33 8.83
C ALA A 254 1.80 -5.06 9.66
N LEU A 255 1.20 -3.93 9.28
CA LEU A 255 1.25 -2.67 10.04
C LEU A 255 0.72 -2.85 11.47
N GLY A 256 -0.42 -3.51 11.62
CA GLY A 256 -1.04 -3.73 12.92
C GLY A 256 -0.23 -4.65 13.83
N VAL A 257 0.26 -5.77 13.28
CA VAL A 257 1.13 -6.71 14.01
C VAL A 257 2.44 -6.03 14.41
N ALA A 258 3.09 -5.32 13.49
CA ALA A 258 4.31 -4.58 13.79
C ALA A 258 4.09 -3.50 14.85
N SER A 259 2.95 -2.79 14.81
CA SER A 259 2.59 -1.79 15.83
C SER A 259 2.37 -2.41 17.22
N ALA A 260 1.85 -3.64 17.26
CA ALA A 260 1.61 -4.36 18.51
C ALA A 260 2.92 -4.88 19.15
N VAL A 261 3.85 -5.35 18.32
CA VAL A 261 5.09 -6.03 18.73
C VAL A 261 6.31 -5.09 18.82
N ALA A 262 6.20 -3.86 18.31
CA ALA A 262 7.30 -2.90 18.31
C ALA A 262 7.96 -2.74 19.70
N PRO A 263 9.30 -2.71 19.76
CA PRO A 263 10.04 -2.61 21.01
C PRO A 263 9.78 -1.26 21.69
N ARG A 264 9.58 -1.29 23.01
CA ARG A 264 9.25 -0.12 23.85
C ARG A 264 10.38 0.26 24.77
#